data_AF-A0A9N8W7B5-F1
#
_entry.id   AF-A0A9N8W7B5-F1
#
_cell.length_a   1.000
_cell.length_b   1.000
_cell.length_c   1.000
_cell.angle_alpha   90.00
_cell.angle_beta   90.00
_cell.angle_gamma   90.00
#
_symmetry.space_group_name_H-M   'P 1'
#
loop_
_entity.id
_entity.type
_entity.pdbx_description
1 polymer ?
#
loop_
_entity_poly.entity_id
_entity_poly.type
_entity_poly.pdbx_seq_one_letter_code
_entity_poly.pdbx_strand_id
1 'polypeptide(L)'
;MKRKFVAKLLQDNPNVKAEGTVIFTQEKEKPTQVEIDIKGLTPGKHGFHIHEFGDNTNGCTSAGPHFNPFGKTHGAPEDENRHVGDLGNVTADSNGNVKTTITDKNISLYGDNSIIGRTIIVHADEDDLGKGGHDLSPTTGNAGARDKTTTTVVLPAVFKAPIRPDVVRFVHKNVSKCSRQPYAVSSKAGHQTSAESWGTGRAVARIPRVSGGGTHRAGQGAFGNMCRGGRMFSPTKIWRKWHVKTNLNQKRFAAASALAASSIPSLVLARGHRIEEIEEVPLVISDNIEELAKTKAAVELLKKVHAYRDVVKVSNSRKLRAGKGKLRNRRHRQRRGPLIVYNEDRGLVKAFRNIPGVELVNVKTLNLLQLAPGGHLGRFIIWSQSAFSLLDDLFGTYKRAAKLKKNYRLPSTLVSNPDITSIINSTIIQKVLRPAGEKHQKRPWTQKKNPLRNNGIKIRLNPYAKVLQRAEIIRAEQRKAGKVQKSKIHRKASTKVSSYLVRRIIW
;
A
#
# COMPACT_ATOMS: atom_id res chain seq x y z
N MET A 1 34.30 -47.69 -14.28
CA MET A 1 34.04 -46.72 -13.18
C MET A 1 32.55 -46.74 -12.89
N LYS A 2 32.14 -46.77 -11.63
CA LYS A 2 30.73 -46.77 -11.20
C LYS A 2 30.33 -45.33 -10.89
N ARG A 3 29.22 -44.83 -11.46
CA ARG A 3 28.68 -43.51 -11.16
C ARG A 3 27.54 -43.66 -10.16
N LYS A 4 27.50 -42.76 -9.18
CA LYS A 4 26.43 -42.65 -8.18
C LYS A 4 25.94 -41.20 -8.17
N PHE A 5 24.64 -41.01 -8.27
CA PHE A 5 23.97 -39.72 -8.22
C PHE A 5 22.87 -39.76 -7.17
N VAL A 6 22.69 -38.68 -6.42
CA VAL A 6 21.69 -38.59 -5.35
C VAL A 6 20.79 -37.40 -5.63
N ALA A 7 19.50 -37.66 -5.80
CA ALA A 7 18.47 -36.64 -5.85
C ALA A 7 17.77 -36.56 -4.49
N LYS A 8 17.54 -35.34 -4.00
CA LYS A 8 16.76 -35.09 -2.80
C LYS A 8 15.40 -34.53 -3.19
N LEU A 9 14.33 -35.07 -2.62
CA LEU A 9 13.00 -34.55 -2.84
C LEU A 9 12.89 -33.16 -2.19
N LEU A 10 12.44 -32.17 -2.98
CA LEU A 10 12.14 -30.83 -2.51
C LEU A 10 10.64 -30.65 -2.43
N GLN A 11 10.17 -30.01 -1.35
CA GLN A 11 8.75 -29.76 -1.14
C GLN A 11 8.27 -28.63 -2.05
N ASP A 12 7.34 -28.92 -2.95
CA ASP A 12 6.72 -27.93 -3.85
C ASP A 12 5.33 -27.46 -3.34
N ASN A 13 4.55 -28.37 -2.73
CA ASN A 13 3.24 -28.04 -2.15
C ASN A 13 3.35 -27.86 -0.62
N PRO A 14 3.03 -26.68 -0.05
CA PRO A 14 3.09 -26.43 1.39
C PRO A 14 2.11 -27.28 2.21
N ASN A 15 1.08 -27.87 1.58
CA ASN A 15 0.09 -28.74 2.23
C ASN A 15 0.51 -30.22 2.28
N VAL A 16 1.55 -30.63 1.54
CA VAL A 16 2.06 -32.00 1.51
C VAL A 16 3.49 -32.02 2.04
N LYS A 17 3.70 -32.64 3.20
CA LYS A 17 5.04 -32.79 3.80
C LYS A 17 5.69 -34.08 3.31
N ALA A 18 6.07 -34.12 2.03
CA ALA A 18 6.84 -35.22 1.47
C ALA A 18 8.35 -34.91 1.50
N GLU A 19 9.16 -35.83 1.99
CA GLU A 19 10.62 -35.73 1.98
C GLU A 19 11.25 -37.07 1.65
N GLY A 20 12.43 -37.07 1.03
CA GLY A 20 13.08 -38.32 0.65
C GLY A 20 14.35 -38.13 -0.16
N THR A 21 14.99 -39.25 -0.45
CA THR A 21 16.18 -39.33 -1.31
C THR A 21 16.01 -40.46 -2.32
N VAL A 22 16.43 -40.18 -3.56
CA VAL A 22 16.50 -41.15 -4.64
C VAL A 22 17.95 -41.26 -5.08
N ILE A 23 18.50 -42.47 -5.07
CA ILE A 23 19.90 -42.74 -5.37
C ILE A 23 19.98 -43.55 -6.67
N PHE A 24 20.63 -42.99 -7.67
CA PHE A 24 20.89 -43.63 -8.95
C PHE A 24 22.31 -44.17 -8.97
N THR A 25 22.46 -45.41 -9.40
CA THR A 25 23.76 -46.08 -9.47
C THR A 25 23.88 -46.83 -10.79
N GLN A 26 24.95 -46.55 -11.55
CA GLN A 26 25.18 -47.21 -12.84
C GLN A 26 26.65 -47.54 -13.06
N GLU A 27 26.93 -48.80 -13.38
CA GLU A 27 28.19 -49.23 -13.98
C GLU A 27 28.15 -48.98 -15.49
N LYS A 28 29.30 -48.68 -16.10
CA LYS A 28 29.36 -48.40 -17.54
C LYS A 28 28.72 -49.54 -18.35
N GLU A 29 27.82 -49.19 -19.27
CA GLU A 29 27.09 -50.13 -20.16
C GLU A 29 26.17 -51.14 -19.44
N LYS A 30 25.87 -50.94 -18.16
CA LYS A 30 24.85 -51.71 -17.43
C LYS A 30 23.59 -50.88 -17.17
N PRO A 31 22.44 -51.53 -16.90
CA PRO A 31 21.23 -50.84 -16.46
C PRO A 31 21.45 -49.98 -15.21
N THR A 32 20.67 -48.91 -15.06
CA THR A 32 20.74 -48.02 -13.90
C THR A 32 19.86 -48.56 -12.78
N GLN A 33 20.44 -48.75 -11.59
CA GLN A 33 19.70 -49.04 -10.36
C GLN A 33 19.25 -47.75 -9.70
N VAL A 34 18.00 -47.71 -9.23
CA VAL A 34 17.40 -46.55 -8.57
C VAL A 34 16.85 -47.00 -7.21
N GLU A 35 17.50 -46.58 -6.13
CA GLU A 35 17.06 -46.81 -4.76
C GLU A 35 16.22 -45.61 -4.31
N ILE A 36 15.01 -45.85 -3.83
CA ILE A 36 14.02 -44.82 -3.50
C ILE A 36 13.67 -44.96 -2.02
N ASP A 37 13.87 -43.88 -1.24
CA ASP A 37 13.45 -43.76 0.16
C ASP A 37 12.71 -42.42 0.34
N ILE A 38 11.37 -42.48 0.38
CA ILE A 38 10.48 -41.31 0.42
C ILE A 38 9.46 -41.50 1.54
N LYS A 39 9.12 -40.43 2.26
CA LYS A 39 8.14 -40.40 3.34
C LYS A 39 7.15 -39.27 3.15
N GLY A 40 5.95 -39.43 3.72
CA GLY A 40 4.93 -38.38 3.75
C GLY A 40 4.07 -38.28 2.49
N LEU A 41 4.00 -39.35 1.69
CA LEU A 41 3.03 -39.49 0.61
C LEU A 41 1.68 -40.00 1.15
N THR A 42 0.61 -39.90 0.36
CA THR A 42 -0.64 -40.59 0.67
C THR A 42 -0.49 -42.10 0.39
N PRO A 43 -1.19 -42.99 1.09
CA PRO A 43 -1.15 -44.42 0.77
C PRO A 43 -1.65 -44.69 -0.66
N GLY A 44 -0.95 -45.52 -1.43
CA GLY A 44 -1.31 -45.86 -2.80
C GLY A 44 -0.18 -45.69 -3.80
N LYS A 45 -0.52 -45.71 -5.09
CA LYS A 45 0.43 -45.55 -6.20
C LYS A 45 0.57 -44.08 -6.59
N HIS A 46 1.79 -43.72 -6.94
CA HIS A 46 2.18 -42.38 -7.35
C HIS A 46 3.05 -42.45 -8.59
N GLY A 47 2.69 -41.69 -9.64
CA GLY A 47 3.51 -41.58 -10.85
C GLY A 47 4.92 -41.07 -10.55
N PHE A 48 5.93 -41.61 -11.22
CA PHE A 48 7.34 -41.38 -10.94
C PHE A 48 8.09 -41.13 -12.24
N HIS A 49 8.47 -39.86 -12.48
CA HIS A 49 8.99 -39.45 -13.78
C HIS A 49 10.22 -38.56 -13.68
N ILE A 50 11.17 -38.75 -14.61
CA ILE A 50 12.28 -37.83 -14.85
C ILE A 50 11.87 -36.86 -15.95
N HIS A 51 12.10 -35.57 -15.72
CA HIS A 51 11.69 -34.49 -16.59
C HIS A 51 12.85 -33.93 -17.40
N GLU A 52 12.52 -33.20 -18.45
CA GLU A 52 13.51 -32.67 -19.39
C GLU A 52 14.50 -31.70 -18.73
N PHE A 53 14.05 -30.83 -17.84
CA PHE A 53 14.90 -29.81 -17.22
C PHE A 53 15.19 -30.10 -15.75
N GLY A 54 16.38 -29.70 -15.29
CA GLY A 54 16.75 -29.65 -13.86
C GLY A 54 16.35 -28.34 -13.18
N ASP A 55 15.44 -27.58 -13.77
CA ASP A 55 15.02 -26.28 -13.26
C ASP A 55 13.88 -26.44 -12.24
N ASN A 56 14.16 -26.02 -11.01
CA ASN A 56 13.22 -26.05 -9.88
C ASN A 56 12.88 -24.64 -9.38
N THR A 57 13.19 -23.59 -10.14
CA THR A 57 12.96 -22.19 -9.73
C THR A 57 11.49 -21.85 -9.53
N ASN A 58 10.58 -22.56 -10.20
CA ASN A 58 9.13 -22.45 -10.06
C ASN A 58 8.50 -23.83 -9.80
N GLY A 59 9.15 -24.62 -8.93
CA GLY A 59 8.64 -25.91 -8.51
C GLY A 59 8.68 -26.97 -9.61
N CYS A 60 7.71 -27.89 -9.56
CA CYS A 60 7.50 -28.96 -10.53
C CYS A 60 7.12 -28.45 -11.94
N THR A 61 6.78 -27.16 -12.08
CA THR A 61 6.38 -26.56 -13.36
C THR A 61 7.58 -26.32 -14.27
N SER A 62 8.68 -25.83 -13.72
CA SER A 62 9.92 -25.51 -14.45
C SER A 62 10.66 -26.74 -14.96
N ALA A 63 10.35 -27.93 -14.45
CA ALA A 63 10.98 -29.18 -14.87
C ALA A 63 10.65 -29.58 -16.33
N GLY A 64 9.57 -29.07 -16.93
CA GLY A 64 9.20 -29.38 -18.32
C GLY A 64 8.48 -30.72 -18.52
N PRO A 65 8.32 -31.21 -19.78
CA PRO A 65 7.70 -32.51 -20.06
C PRO A 65 8.55 -33.67 -19.54
N HIS A 66 8.07 -34.90 -19.68
CA HIS A 66 8.87 -36.09 -19.36
C HIS A 66 10.10 -36.11 -20.27
N PHE A 67 11.23 -36.59 -19.78
CA PHE A 67 12.46 -36.63 -20.55
C PHE A 67 12.31 -37.59 -21.74
N ASN A 68 12.19 -37.03 -22.94
CA ASN A 68 11.87 -37.76 -24.16
C ASN A 68 12.79 -37.36 -25.33
N PRO A 69 14.08 -37.74 -25.30
CA PRO A 69 15.02 -37.39 -26.36
C PRO A 69 14.70 -38.06 -27.71
N PHE A 70 13.81 -39.07 -27.73
CA PHE A 70 13.50 -39.87 -28.91
C PHE A 70 12.08 -39.62 -29.47
N GLY A 71 11.33 -38.66 -28.92
CA GLY A 71 9.99 -38.32 -29.42
C GLY A 71 8.96 -39.46 -29.33
N LYS A 72 9.14 -40.38 -28.37
CA LYS A 72 8.22 -41.52 -28.12
C LYS A 72 6.94 -41.07 -27.42
N THR A 73 5.92 -41.91 -27.40
CA THR A 73 4.72 -41.68 -26.56
C THR A 73 4.98 -42.15 -25.13
N HIS A 74 4.16 -41.69 -24.19
CA HIS A 74 4.20 -42.18 -22.81
C HIS A 74 3.92 -43.69 -22.75
N GLY A 75 4.58 -44.42 -21.85
CA GLY A 75 4.40 -45.87 -21.71
C GLY A 75 4.90 -46.44 -20.37
N ALA A 76 4.60 -47.71 -20.11
CA ALA A 76 5.08 -48.40 -18.92
C ALA A 76 6.61 -48.60 -18.98
N PRO A 77 7.33 -48.76 -17.86
CA PRO A 77 8.79 -48.95 -17.84
C PRO A 77 9.32 -50.11 -18.70
N GLU A 78 8.49 -51.15 -18.88
CA GLU A 78 8.80 -52.34 -19.69
C GLU A 78 8.35 -52.22 -21.15
N ASP A 79 7.59 -51.19 -21.52
CA ASP A 79 7.13 -50.98 -22.90
C ASP A 79 8.29 -50.49 -23.77
N GLU A 80 8.43 -51.02 -25.00
CA GLU A 80 9.45 -50.57 -25.95
C GLU A 80 9.24 -49.11 -26.39
N ASN A 81 7.98 -48.68 -26.45
CA ASN A 81 7.58 -47.32 -26.80
C ASN A 81 7.15 -46.56 -25.53
N ARG A 82 8.11 -45.87 -24.91
CA ARG A 82 7.95 -45.01 -23.73
C ARG A 82 8.91 -43.83 -23.78
N HIS A 83 8.67 -42.77 -22.99
CA HIS A 83 9.71 -41.78 -22.77
C HIS A 83 10.85 -42.40 -21.95
N VAL A 84 12.07 -41.86 -22.12
CA VAL A 84 13.22 -42.29 -21.30
C VAL A 84 12.96 -42.01 -19.82
N GLY A 85 12.27 -40.91 -19.52
CA GLY A 85 11.94 -40.51 -18.16
C GLY A 85 10.76 -41.25 -17.50
N ASP A 86 10.06 -42.15 -18.19
CA ASP A 86 8.89 -42.83 -17.64
C ASP A 86 9.31 -44.00 -16.73
N LEU A 87 9.27 -43.83 -15.40
CA LEU A 87 9.63 -44.88 -14.44
C LEU A 87 8.40 -45.56 -13.80
N GLY A 88 7.19 -45.23 -14.26
CA GLY A 88 5.93 -45.83 -13.83
C GLY A 88 5.50 -45.34 -12.46
N ASN A 89 5.11 -46.26 -11.57
CA ASN A 89 4.57 -45.91 -10.25
C ASN A 89 5.48 -46.37 -9.11
N VAL A 90 5.59 -45.54 -8.07
CA VAL A 90 6.03 -45.96 -6.74
C VAL A 90 4.82 -46.19 -5.85
N THR A 91 4.88 -47.18 -4.95
CA THR A 91 3.77 -47.51 -4.05
C THR A 91 4.13 -47.13 -2.62
N ALA A 92 3.36 -46.20 -2.05
CA ALA A 92 3.46 -45.81 -0.65
C ALA A 92 2.62 -46.75 0.23
N ASP A 93 3.20 -47.18 1.35
CA ASP A 93 2.53 -48.01 2.35
C ASP A 93 1.42 -47.27 3.10
N SER A 94 0.74 -47.94 4.04
CA SER A 94 -0.32 -47.35 4.86
C SER A 94 0.15 -46.17 5.72
N ASN A 95 1.46 -46.00 5.92
CA ASN A 95 2.07 -44.91 6.66
C ASN A 95 2.62 -43.82 5.73
N GLY A 96 2.44 -43.93 4.41
CA GLY A 96 2.92 -42.96 3.43
C GLY A 96 4.41 -43.06 3.12
N ASN A 97 5.04 -44.21 3.39
CA ASN A 97 6.46 -44.46 3.12
C ASN A 97 6.65 -45.30 1.86
N VAL A 98 7.68 -44.97 1.09
CA VAL A 98 8.17 -45.72 -0.06
C VAL A 98 9.62 -46.10 0.22
N LYS A 99 9.91 -47.40 0.25
CA LYS A 99 11.28 -47.91 0.30
C LYS A 99 11.44 -49.06 -0.67
N THR A 100 12.00 -48.78 -1.85
CA THR A 100 12.11 -49.77 -2.94
C THR A 100 13.32 -49.52 -3.81
N THR A 101 13.71 -50.53 -4.59
CA THR A 101 14.77 -50.43 -5.59
C THR A 101 14.23 -50.88 -6.93
N ILE A 102 14.37 -50.05 -7.96
CA ILE A 102 14.00 -50.37 -9.34
C ILE A 102 15.25 -50.43 -10.22
N THR A 103 15.19 -51.18 -11.32
CA THR A 103 16.27 -51.26 -12.31
C THR A 103 15.70 -50.85 -13.67
N ASP A 104 16.31 -49.84 -14.30
CA ASP A 104 15.85 -49.28 -15.56
C ASP A 104 16.94 -49.36 -16.64
N LYS A 105 16.54 -49.75 -17.87
CA LYS A 105 17.46 -49.98 -19.00
C LYS A 105 17.63 -48.77 -19.91
N ASN A 106 16.73 -47.77 -19.84
CA ASN A 106 16.70 -46.62 -20.76
C ASN A 106 17.38 -45.38 -20.15
N ILE A 107 17.25 -45.16 -18.85
CA ILE A 107 17.93 -44.05 -18.17
C ILE A 107 19.43 -44.33 -18.05
N SER A 108 20.23 -43.30 -18.27
CA SER A 108 21.70 -43.39 -18.23
C SER A 108 22.32 -42.24 -17.42
N LEU A 109 23.37 -42.56 -16.67
CA LEU A 109 24.29 -41.62 -16.00
C LEU A 109 25.50 -41.26 -16.88
N TYR A 110 25.54 -41.74 -18.13
CA TYR A 110 26.59 -41.51 -19.12
C TYR A 110 26.03 -41.05 -20.47
N GLY A 111 26.87 -40.36 -21.25
CA GLY A 111 26.54 -39.91 -22.61
C GLY A 111 25.62 -38.68 -22.65
N ASP A 112 25.24 -38.29 -23.87
CA ASP A 112 24.50 -37.05 -24.14
C ASP A 112 23.05 -37.09 -23.62
N ASN A 113 22.47 -38.28 -23.55
CA ASN A 113 21.13 -38.52 -22.98
C ASN A 113 21.16 -38.79 -21.47
N SER A 114 22.19 -38.28 -20.77
CA SER A 114 22.27 -38.50 -19.33
C SER A 114 21.13 -37.81 -18.58
N ILE A 115 20.66 -38.45 -17.50
CA ILE A 115 19.69 -37.89 -16.55
C ILE A 115 20.35 -36.97 -15.50
N ILE A 116 21.68 -36.87 -15.48
CA ILE A 116 22.38 -35.97 -14.57
C ILE A 116 22.03 -34.52 -14.93
N GLY A 117 21.59 -33.74 -13.94
CA GLY A 117 21.14 -32.36 -14.13
C GLY A 117 19.68 -32.22 -14.54
N ARG A 118 18.88 -33.29 -14.43
CA ARG A 118 17.42 -33.28 -14.64
C ARG A 118 16.66 -33.44 -13.33
N THR A 119 15.39 -33.02 -13.32
CA THR A 119 14.52 -33.13 -12.14
C THR A 119 13.72 -34.43 -12.18
N ILE A 120 13.54 -35.03 -11.00
CA ILE A 120 12.61 -36.14 -10.80
C ILE A 120 11.38 -35.66 -10.03
N ILE A 121 10.19 -36.09 -10.46
CA ILE A 121 8.92 -35.70 -9.85
C ILE A 121 8.18 -36.96 -9.42
N VAL A 122 7.64 -36.90 -8.19
CA VAL A 122 6.64 -37.84 -7.69
C VAL A 122 5.29 -37.15 -7.77
N HIS A 123 4.37 -37.78 -8.50
CA HIS A 123 3.05 -37.27 -8.76
C HIS A 123 2.08 -37.57 -7.61
N ALA A 124 1.02 -36.78 -7.51
CA ALA A 124 -0.01 -36.98 -6.49
C ALA A 124 -0.88 -38.21 -6.78
N ASP A 125 -1.18 -38.48 -8.06
CA ASP A 125 -2.05 -39.57 -8.49
C ASP A 125 -1.27 -40.72 -9.17
N GLU A 126 -1.94 -41.85 -9.37
CA GLU A 126 -1.41 -43.01 -10.09
C GLU A 126 -1.22 -42.68 -11.58
N ASP A 127 -0.08 -43.11 -12.13
CA ASP A 127 0.19 -43.13 -13.56
C ASP A 127 -0.51 -44.33 -14.23
N ASP A 128 -1.37 -44.03 -15.21
CA ASP A 128 -2.13 -44.99 -16.03
C ASP A 128 -1.30 -45.68 -17.13
N LEU A 129 -0.01 -45.37 -17.21
CA LEU A 129 0.98 -45.93 -18.13
C LEU A 129 0.67 -45.71 -19.60
N GLY A 130 -0.12 -44.67 -19.92
CA GLY A 130 -0.60 -44.40 -21.27
C GLY A 130 -1.81 -45.23 -21.71
N LYS A 131 -2.38 -46.03 -20.81
CA LYS A 131 -3.43 -47.02 -21.12
C LYS A 131 -4.80 -46.63 -20.56
N GLY A 132 -4.92 -45.49 -19.88
CA GLY A 132 -6.14 -45.05 -19.19
C GLY A 132 -7.23 -44.42 -20.07
N GLY A 133 -7.00 -44.24 -21.37
CA GLY A 133 -8.00 -43.72 -22.32
C GLY A 133 -8.35 -42.22 -22.15
N HIS A 134 -7.59 -41.47 -21.35
CA HIS A 134 -7.71 -40.02 -21.21
C HIS A 134 -6.81 -39.30 -22.22
N ASP A 135 -7.16 -38.07 -22.63
CA ASP A 135 -6.37 -37.29 -23.61
C ASP A 135 -4.91 -37.05 -23.15
N LEU A 136 -4.67 -37.07 -21.83
CA LEU A 136 -3.35 -36.92 -21.22
C LEU A 136 -2.59 -38.24 -21.01
N SER A 137 -3.25 -39.39 -21.12
CA SER A 137 -2.61 -40.71 -20.99
C SER A 137 -1.40 -40.86 -21.93
N PRO A 138 -1.51 -40.63 -23.26
CA PRO A 138 -0.38 -40.85 -24.18
C PRO A 138 0.77 -39.85 -24.01
N THR A 139 0.61 -38.81 -23.19
CA THR A 139 1.62 -37.74 -23.01
C THR A 139 2.22 -37.70 -21.61
N THR A 140 1.46 -38.06 -20.57
CA THR A 140 1.88 -37.86 -19.17
C THR A 140 1.41 -38.97 -18.23
N GLY A 141 0.73 -40.00 -18.75
CA GLY A 141 0.21 -41.07 -17.91
C GLY A 141 -0.98 -40.66 -17.03
N ASN A 142 -1.53 -39.46 -17.23
CA ASN A 142 -2.65 -38.93 -16.45
C ASN A 142 -2.46 -38.99 -14.91
N ALA A 143 -1.21 -38.92 -14.43
CA ALA A 143 -0.84 -39.00 -13.02
C ALA A 143 -1.15 -37.72 -12.21
N GLY A 144 -2.32 -37.11 -12.46
CA GLY A 144 -2.77 -35.92 -11.77
C GLY A 144 -2.20 -34.61 -12.31
N ALA A 145 -2.91 -33.51 -12.00
CA ALA A 145 -2.43 -32.18 -12.32
C ALA A 145 -1.20 -31.86 -11.44
N ARG A 146 -0.09 -31.46 -12.08
CA ARG A 146 0.98 -30.74 -11.36
C ARG A 146 0.36 -29.42 -10.90
N ASP A 147 -0.04 -29.31 -9.63
CA ASP A 147 -0.83 -28.20 -9.06
C ASP A 147 -0.63 -26.87 -9.83
N LYS A 148 -1.50 -26.64 -10.82
CA LYS A 148 -1.34 -25.55 -11.79
C LYS A 148 -2.44 -24.55 -11.55
N THR A 149 -2.15 -23.59 -10.69
CA THR A 149 -2.57 -22.22 -10.96
C THR A 149 -1.37 -21.29 -10.82
N THR A 150 -0.36 -21.52 -11.67
CA THR A 150 0.93 -20.80 -11.64
C THR A 150 1.16 -20.05 -12.95
N THR A 151 0.11 -19.41 -13.48
CA THR A 151 0.23 -18.44 -14.57
C THR A 151 0.86 -17.16 -14.05
N THR A 152 2.18 -16.98 -14.23
CA THR A 152 2.85 -15.73 -13.88
C THR A 152 2.42 -14.61 -14.83
N VAL A 153 1.87 -13.53 -14.28
CA VAL A 153 1.48 -12.35 -15.06
C VAL A 153 2.45 -11.20 -14.81
N VAL A 154 2.86 -10.52 -15.88
CA VAL A 154 3.75 -9.36 -15.80
C VAL A 154 3.06 -8.21 -15.06
N LEU A 155 3.77 -7.59 -14.09
CA LEU A 155 3.27 -6.43 -13.36
C LEU A 155 2.99 -5.24 -14.29
N PRO A 156 1.73 -4.76 -14.39
CA PRO A 156 1.38 -3.62 -15.23
C PRO A 156 2.10 -2.34 -14.82
N ALA A 157 2.41 -1.49 -15.81
CA ALA A 157 3.19 -0.27 -15.58
C ALA A 157 2.48 0.74 -14.66
N VAL A 158 1.15 0.66 -14.52
CA VAL A 158 0.37 1.52 -13.62
C VAL A 158 0.79 1.38 -12.16
N PHE A 159 1.29 0.21 -11.73
CA PHE A 159 1.79 0.01 -10.36
C PHE A 159 3.13 0.69 -10.09
N LYS A 160 3.85 1.10 -11.14
CA LYS A 160 5.08 1.89 -11.07
C LYS A 160 4.81 3.41 -11.12
N ALA A 161 3.54 3.82 -11.24
CA ALA A 161 3.17 5.22 -11.30
C ALA A 161 3.54 5.98 -10.02
N PRO A 162 3.92 7.27 -10.11
CA PRO A 162 4.20 8.09 -8.94
C PRO A 162 2.98 8.18 -8.01
N ILE A 163 3.21 7.95 -6.72
CA ILE A 163 2.18 8.05 -5.68
C ILE A 163 2.09 9.51 -5.21
N ARG A 164 0.97 10.18 -5.51
CA ARG A 164 0.68 11.57 -5.09
C ARG A 164 -0.56 11.67 -4.21
N PRO A 165 -0.40 11.64 -2.87
CA PRO A 165 -1.52 11.73 -1.92
C PRO A 165 -2.30 13.04 -2.02
N ASP A 166 -1.64 14.13 -2.39
CA ASP A 166 -2.23 15.46 -2.52
C ASP A 166 -3.20 15.55 -3.70
N VAL A 167 -2.81 15.05 -4.88
CA VAL A 167 -3.67 14.95 -6.07
C VAL A 167 -4.86 14.04 -5.78
N VAL A 168 -4.61 12.89 -5.15
CA VAL A 168 -5.66 11.93 -4.78
C VAL A 168 -6.67 12.55 -3.84
N ARG A 169 -6.22 13.24 -2.78
CA ARG A 169 -7.11 13.91 -1.82
C ARG A 169 -7.90 15.05 -2.47
N PHE A 170 -7.26 15.84 -3.32
CA PHE A 170 -7.91 16.93 -4.06
C PHE A 170 -9.02 16.40 -4.98
N VAL A 171 -8.70 15.41 -5.82
CA VAL A 171 -9.66 14.81 -6.75
C VAL A 171 -10.77 14.09 -5.99
N HIS A 172 -10.45 13.30 -4.95
CA HIS A 172 -11.44 12.60 -4.13
C HIS A 172 -12.46 13.59 -3.53
N LYS A 173 -11.98 14.72 -2.96
CA LYS A 173 -12.85 15.77 -2.41
C LYS A 173 -13.82 16.31 -3.47
N ASN A 174 -13.37 16.52 -4.70
CA ASN A 174 -14.21 17.07 -5.76
C ASN A 174 -15.20 16.04 -6.30
N VAL A 175 -14.75 14.81 -6.56
CA VAL A 175 -15.59 13.71 -7.05
C VAL A 175 -16.66 13.32 -6.01
N SER A 176 -16.31 13.28 -4.73
CA SER A 176 -17.27 12.98 -3.66
C SER A 176 -18.39 14.02 -3.52
N LYS A 177 -18.17 15.27 -3.93
CA LYS A 177 -19.24 16.29 -3.93
C LYS A 177 -20.27 16.04 -5.02
N CYS A 178 -19.90 15.34 -6.10
CA CYS A 178 -20.80 15.11 -7.23
C CYS A 178 -21.92 14.10 -6.94
N SER A 179 -21.82 13.29 -5.89
CA SER A 179 -22.89 12.39 -5.47
C SER A 179 -23.87 13.04 -4.47
N ARG A 180 -23.73 14.34 -4.19
CA ARG A 180 -24.52 15.03 -3.18
C ARG A 180 -25.79 15.60 -3.80
N GLN A 181 -26.94 15.18 -3.27
CA GLN A 181 -28.24 15.75 -3.64
C GLN A 181 -28.37 17.20 -3.13
N PRO A 182 -28.84 18.14 -3.97
CA PRO A 182 -29.18 19.50 -3.55
C PRO A 182 -30.23 19.50 -2.43
N TYR A 183 -30.10 20.44 -1.49
CA TYR A 183 -31.13 20.73 -0.51
C TYR A 183 -31.21 22.23 -0.28
N ALA A 184 -32.41 22.73 -0.05
CA ALA A 184 -32.71 24.14 0.14
C ALA A 184 -33.82 24.31 1.17
N VAL A 185 -33.91 25.50 1.76
CA VAL A 185 -35.05 25.90 2.59
C VAL A 185 -36.10 26.47 1.65
N SER A 186 -37.39 26.22 1.92
CA SER A 186 -38.48 26.79 1.12
C SER A 186 -38.36 28.32 1.05
N SER A 187 -38.54 28.89 -0.15
CA SER A 187 -38.52 30.33 -0.36
C SER A 187 -39.65 31.06 0.37
N LYS A 188 -40.77 30.38 0.62
CA LYS A 188 -41.94 30.92 1.33
C LYS A 188 -41.83 30.80 2.86
N ALA A 189 -40.85 30.06 3.38
CA ALA A 189 -40.73 29.82 4.82
C ALA A 189 -40.49 31.14 5.58
N GLY A 190 -41.35 31.43 6.56
CA GLY A 190 -41.28 32.65 7.35
C GLY A 190 -41.76 33.92 6.62
N HIS A 191 -42.26 33.80 5.38
CA HIS A 191 -42.80 34.90 4.57
C HIS A 191 -44.33 34.87 4.41
N GLN A 192 -45.00 33.83 4.89
CA GLN A 192 -46.45 33.65 4.76
C GLN A 192 -47.26 34.49 5.75
N THR A 193 -46.63 35.00 6.82
CA THR A 193 -47.30 35.77 7.87
C THR A 193 -47.38 37.24 7.48
N SER A 194 -48.57 37.81 7.45
CA SER A 194 -48.75 39.26 7.32
C SER A 194 -48.31 39.97 8.59
N ALA A 195 -47.31 40.85 8.50
CA ALA A 195 -46.75 41.54 9.65
C ALA A 195 -46.13 42.88 9.25
N GLU A 196 -46.31 43.89 10.08
CA GLU A 196 -45.77 45.23 9.86
C GLU A 196 -45.13 45.78 11.13
N SER A 197 -44.15 46.67 10.98
CA SER A 197 -43.51 47.29 12.14
C SER A 197 -44.43 48.38 12.70
N TRP A 198 -44.70 48.34 14.00
CA TRP A 198 -45.55 49.34 14.65
C TRP A 198 -44.88 50.71 14.84
N GLY A 199 -43.64 50.88 14.39
CA GLY A 199 -42.90 52.14 14.54
C GLY A 199 -42.36 52.35 15.96
N THR A 200 -42.20 53.63 16.34
CA THR A 200 -41.72 54.04 17.67
C THR A 200 -42.89 54.36 18.61
N GLY A 201 -42.61 54.68 19.88
CA GLY A 201 -43.61 55.20 20.82
C GLY A 201 -44.51 54.16 21.50
N ARG A 202 -44.23 52.85 21.36
CA ARG A 202 -45.04 51.76 21.93
C ARG A 202 -44.30 50.88 22.94
N ALA A 203 -43.15 51.34 23.46
CA ALA A 203 -42.26 50.58 24.34
C ALA A 203 -41.89 49.17 23.82
N VAL A 204 -41.84 48.99 22.50
CA VAL A 204 -41.49 47.72 21.84
C VAL A 204 -40.42 47.94 20.76
N ALA A 205 -39.61 46.90 20.53
CA ALA A 205 -38.63 46.91 19.44
C ALA A 205 -39.29 47.03 18.06
N ARG A 206 -38.62 47.71 17.12
CA ARG A 206 -39.07 48.06 15.75
C ARG A 206 -39.08 46.86 14.78
N ILE A 207 -39.52 45.71 15.25
CA ILE A 207 -39.60 44.47 14.47
C ILE A 207 -41.01 44.33 13.88
N PRO A 208 -41.17 43.85 12.64
CA PRO A 208 -42.49 43.54 12.10
C PRO A 208 -43.27 42.58 13.00
N ARG A 209 -44.53 42.91 13.31
CA ARG A 209 -45.41 42.14 14.21
C ARG A 209 -46.67 41.71 13.50
N VAL A 210 -47.16 40.52 13.85
CA VAL A 210 -48.40 39.96 13.28
C VAL A 210 -49.59 40.81 13.69
N SER A 211 -50.38 41.25 12.71
CA SER A 211 -51.62 42.01 12.92
C SER A 211 -52.75 41.13 13.48
N GLY A 212 -53.78 41.77 14.05
CA GLY A 212 -54.95 41.09 14.62
C GLY A 212 -54.90 40.90 16.13
N GLY A 213 -55.86 40.14 16.66
CA GLY A 213 -56.05 39.84 18.08
C GLY A 213 -56.68 38.47 18.28
N GLY A 214 -56.84 38.02 19.53
CA GLY A 214 -57.53 36.76 19.85
C GLY A 214 -56.73 35.47 19.64
N THR A 215 -55.49 35.54 19.15
CA THR A 215 -54.59 34.38 19.09
C THR A 215 -53.28 34.66 19.82
N HIS A 216 -52.64 33.62 20.37
CA HIS A 216 -51.32 33.77 21.00
C HIS A 216 -50.23 34.26 20.05
N ARG A 217 -50.47 34.24 18.72
CA ARG A 217 -49.51 34.71 17.70
C ARG A 217 -49.63 36.21 17.42
N ALA A 218 -50.79 36.82 17.66
CA ALA A 218 -51.01 38.25 17.46
C ALA A 218 -50.00 39.08 18.27
N GLY A 219 -49.44 40.14 17.67
CA GLY A 219 -48.46 41.02 18.31
C GLY A 219 -47.04 40.43 18.45
N GLN A 220 -46.80 39.15 18.12
CA GLN A 220 -45.45 38.56 18.11
C GLN A 220 -44.64 39.00 16.89
N GLY A 221 -43.31 39.01 17.02
CA GLY A 221 -42.39 39.33 15.92
C GLY A 221 -42.40 38.29 14.78
N ALA A 222 -42.31 38.77 13.54
CA ALA A 222 -42.25 37.98 12.32
C ALA A 222 -41.15 38.50 11.37
N PHE A 223 -40.90 37.78 10.26
CA PHE A 223 -39.89 38.05 9.22
C PHE A 223 -38.41 38.11 9.62
N GLY A 224 -38.07 38.49 10.85
CA GLY A 224 -36.70 38.59 11.33
C GLY A 224 -36.04 37.23 11.56
N ASN A 225 -34.74 37.13 11.32
CA ASN A 225 -33.93 35.94 11.62
C ASN A 225 -33.75 35.67 13.11
N MET A 226 -33.90 36.70 13.94
CA MET A 226 -33.96 36.64 15.40
C MET A 226 -35.38 36.30 15.93
N CYS A 227 -36.40 36.27 15.07
CA CYS A 227 -37.78 36.03 15.49
C CYS A 227 -38.13 34.53 15.45
N ARG A 228 -38.85 34.04 16.47
CA ARG A 228 -39.42 32.69 16.47
C ARG A 228 -40.46 32.55 15.35
N GLY A 229 -40.26 31.57 14.46
CA GLY A 229 -41.09 31.36 13.28
C GLY A 229 -40.79 32.31 12.10
N GLY A 230 -39.79 33.19 12.23
CA GLY A 230 -39.30 34.02 11.13
C GLY A 230 -38.38 33.25 10.17
N ARG A 231 -38.01 33.90 9.06
CA ARG A 231 -37.07 33.32 8.09
C ARG A 231 -35.63 33.44 8.59
N MET A 232 -34.77 32.50 8.20
CA MET A 232 -33.33 32.59 8.49
C MET A 232 -32.59 33.62 7.62
N PHE A 233 -31.47 34.13 8.12
CA PHE A 233 -30.53 34.94 7.32
C PHE A 233 -29.81 34.05 6.30
N SER A 234 -29.78 34.47 5.03
CA SER A 234 -29.21 33.72 3.90
C SER A 234 -29.71 32.25 3.81
N PRO A 235 -31.02 32.02 3.54
CA PRO A 235 -31.56 30.67 3.41
C PRO A 235 -30.86 29.89 2.29
N THR A 236 -30.58 28.60 2.51
CA THR A 236 -29.92 27.75 1.51
C THR A 236 -30.71 27.71 0.21
N LYS A 237 -30.01 27.88 -0.91
CA LYS A 237 -30.60 27.99 -2.24
C LYS A 237 -30.30 26.77 -3.10
N ILE A 238 -31.21 26.48 -4.03
CA ILE A 238 -31.11 25.33 -4.94
C ILE A 238 -29.88 25.48 -5.86
N TRP A 239 -29.59 26.70 -6.31
CA TRP A 239 -28.48 27.01 -7.23
C TRP A 239 -27.08 27.03 -6.57
N ARG A 240 -26.94 26.58 -5.32
CA ARG A 240 -25.61 26.36 -4.72
C ARG A 240 -24.82 25.39 -5.62
N LYS A 241 -23.57 25.72 -5.94
CA LYS A 241 -22.71 24.84 -6.75
C LYS A 241 -22.30 23.59 -5.98
N TRP A 242 -23.05 22.50 -6.15
CA TRP A 242 -22.77 21.21 -5.53
C TRP A 242 -21.72 20.41 -6.29
N HIS A 243 -21.86 20.36 -7.62
CA HIS A 243 -20.98 19.60 -8.50
C HIS A 243 -19.69 20.37 -8.81
N VAL A 244 -18.56 19.67 -8.74
CA VAL A 244 -17.24 20.23 -9.07
C VAL A 244 -16.65 19.48 -10.25
N LYS A 245 -16.60 20.14 -11.41
CA LYS A 245 -15.89 19.60 -12.59
C LYS A 245 -14.41 19.49 -12.26
N THR A 246 -13.85 18.29 -12.44
CA THR A 246 -12.43 18.00 -12.22
C THR A 246 -11.84 17.54 -13.53
N ASN A 247 -10.62 17.98 -13.85
CA ASN A 247 -9.93 17.62 -15.08
C ASN A 247 -9.82 16.09 -15.19
N LEU A 248 -10.12 15.55 -16.38
CA LEU A 248 -10.07 14.12 -16.66
C LEU A 248 -8.67 13.55 -16.43
N ASN A 249 -7.62 14.28 -16.81
CA ASN A 249 -6.25 13.82 -16.62
C ASN A 249 -5.89 13.75 -15.13
N GLN A 250 -6.32 14.71 -14.32
CA GLN A 250 -6.15 14.65 -12.85
C GLN A 250 -6.89 13.46 -12.23
N LYS A 251 -8.10 13.15 -12.70
CA LYS A 251 -8.83 11.95 -12.25
C LYS A 251 -8.07 10.67 -12.58
N ARG A 252 -7.52 10.57 -13.79
CA ARG A 252 -6.74 9.42 -14.24
C ARG A 252 -5.42 9.29 -13.48
N PHE A 253 -4.71 10.40 -13.23
CA PHE A 253 -3.53 10.45 -12.37
C PHE A 253 -3.86 9.93 -10.98
N ALA A 254 -4.91 10.46 -10.34
CA ALA A 254 -5.30 10.04 -9.00
C ALA A 254 -5.64 8.54 -8.94
N ALA A 255 -6.29 7.98 -9.97
CA ALA A 255 -6.54 6.54 -10.07
C ALA A 255 -5.24 5.74 -10.22
N ALA A 256 -4.30 6.18 -11.07
CA ALA A 256 -3.01 5.54 -11.23
C ALA A 256 -2.19 5.54 -9.93
N SER A 257 -2.11 6.68 -9.23
CA SER A 257 -1.47 6.76 -7.90
C SER A 257 -2.14 5.88 -6.86
N ALA A 258 -3.46 5.70 -6.92
CA ALA A 258 -4.18 4.82 -6.00
C ALA A 258 -3.90 3.34 -6.25
N LEU A 259 -3.76 2.94 -7.52
CA LEU A 259 -3.36 1.59 -7.91
C LEU A 259 -1.90 1.31 -7.51
N ALA A 260 -0.97 2.22 -7.83
CA ALA A 260 0.42 2.11 -7.38
C ALA A 260 0.55 2.01 -5.84
N ALA A 261 -0.31 2.73 -5.10
CA ALA A 261 -0.30 2.61 -3.64
C ALA A 261 -0.86 1.26 -3.13
N SER A 262 -1.69 0.56 -3.90
CA SER A 262 -2.25 -0.75 -3.52
C SER A 262 -1.26 -1.91 -3.65
N SER A 263 -0.17 -1.75 -4.41
CA SER A 263 0.90 -2.76 -4.50
C SER A 263 1.91 -2.67 -3.36
N ILE A 264 1.88 -1.62 -2.54
CA ILE A 264 2.87 -1.42 -1.47
C ILE A 264 2.29 -1.90 -0.13
N PRO A 265 2.82 -2.99 0.48
CA PRO A 265 2.30 -3.54 1.73
C PRO A 265 2.23 -2.51 2.86
N SER A 266 3.27 -1.67 3.00
CA SER A 266 3.34 -0.63 4.04
C SER A 266 2.18 0.36 3.96
N LEU A 267 1.73 0.74 2.76
CA LEU A 267 0.59 1.65 2.58
C LEU A 267 -0.74 0.95 2.88
N VAL A 268 -0.86 -0.33 2.51
CA VAL A 268 -2.04 -1.15 2.77
C VAL A 268 -2.22 -1.41 4.27
N LEU A 269 -1.13 -1.70 4.99
CA LEU A 269 -1.08 -1.82 6.44
C LEU A 269 -1.34 -0.47 7.14
N ALA A 270 -0.76 0.63 6.64
CA ALA A 270 -0.98 1.96 7.22
C ALA A 270 -2.45 2.42 7.12
N ARG A 271 -3.17 2.03 6.05
CA ARG A 271 -4.63 2.21 5.97
C ARG A 271 -5.39 1.36 6.99
N GLY A 272 -4.77 0.26 7.39
CA GLY A 272 -5.19 -0.61 8.48
C GLY A 272 -5.70 -1.97 8.03
N HIS A 273 -5.60 -2.36 6.75
CA HIS A 273 -6.05 -3.68 6.30
C HIS A 273 -5.29 -4.80 7.01
N ARG A 274 -5.96 -5.96 7.20
CA ARG A 274 -5.33 -7.18 7.71
C ARG A 274 -4.78 -8.01 6.56
N ILE A 275 -3.50 -7.86 6.29
CA ILE A 275 -2.78 -8.54 5.20
C ILE A 275 -1.58 -9.35 5.71
N GLU A 276 -1.50 -9.60 7.01
CA GLU A 276 -0.34 -10.22 7.65
C GLU A 276 -0.10 -11.68 7.23
N GLU A 277 -1.17 -12.39 6.83
CA GLU A 277 -1.13 -13.79 6.36
C GLU A 277 -1.23 -13.91 4.83
N ILE A 278 -1.20 -12.79 4.11
CA ILE A 278 -1.31 -12.80 2.64
C ILE A 278 0.07 -12.98 2.05
N GLU A 279 0.19 -13.89 1.09
CA GLU A 279 1.45 -14.28 0.46
C GLU A 279 2.07 -13.14 -0.36
N GLU A 280 1.26 -12.44 -1.16
CA GLU A 280 1.73 -11.37 -2.04
C GLU A 280 0.76 -10.19 -2.17
N VAL A 281 1.32 -9.03 -2.52
CA VAL A 281 0.59 -7.81 -2.85
C VAL A 281 1.29 -7.14 -4.04
N PRO A 282 0.62 -6.90 -5.19
CA PRO A 282 -0.79 -7.15 -5.50
C PRO A 282 -1.17 -8.63 -5.52
N LEU A 283 -2.34 -8.96 -4.98
CA LEU A 283 -2.85 -10.32 -5.00
C LEU A 283 -3.64 -10.58 -6.29
N VAL A 284 -3.19 -11.55 -7.09
CA VAL A 284 -3.83 -11.98 -8.34
C VAL A 284 -4.34 -13.41 -8.18
N ILE A 285 -5.59 -13.66 -8.57
CA ILE A 285 -6.24 -14.96 -8.50
C ILE A 285 -6.70 -15.36 -9.91
N SER A 286 -6.80 -16.67 -10.16
CA SER A 286 -7.33 -17.21 -11.42
C SER A 286 -8.72 -16.67 -11.76
N ASP A 287 -9.03 -16.63 -13.07
CA ASP A 287 -10.31 -16.12 -13.59
C ASP A 287 -11.54 -16.95 -13.13
N ASN A 288 -11.32 -18.13 -12.55
CA ASN A 288 -12.38 -18.94 -11.92
C ASN A 288 -13.15 -18.18 -10.83
N ILE A 289 -12.55 -17.12 -10.25
CA ILE A 289 -13.25 -16.22 -9.31
C ILE A 289 -14.49 -15.56 -9.96
N GLU A 290 -14.47 -15.31 -11.27
CA GLU A 290 -15.53 -14.61 -12.01
C GLU A 290 -16.81 -15.46 -12.15
N GLU A 291 -16.66 -16.79 -12.09
CA GLU A 291 -17.72 -17.78 -12.27
C GLU A 291 -18.41 -18.17 -10.95
N LEU A 292 -17.90 -17.69 -9.81
CA LEU A 292 -18.50 -17.97 -8.52
C LEU A 292 -19.89 -17.34 -8.41
N ALA A 293 -20.93 -18.17 -8.29
CA ALA A 293 -22.31 -17.71 -8.12
C ALA A 293 -22.81 -17.72 -6.66
N LYS A 294 -22.23 -18.54 -5.78
CA LYS A 294 -22.67 -18.73 -4.39
C LYS A 294 -21.78 -18.00 -3.39
N THR A 295 -22.39 -17.28 -2.44
CA THR A 295 -21.66 -16.56 -1.38
C THR A 295 -20.85 -17.48 -0.47
N LYS A 296 -21.30 -18.72 -0.24
CA LYS A 296 -20.55 -19.72 0.55
C LYS A 296 -19.19 -20.02 -0.10
N ALA A 297 -19.19 -20.30 -1.41
CA ALA A 297 -17.97 -20.56 -2.17
C ALA A 297 -17.04 -19.32 -2.20
N ALA A 298 -17.61 -18.11 -2.32
CA ALA A 298 -16.83 -16.87 -2.23
C ALA A 298 -16.16 -16.67 -0.86
N VAL A 299 -16.82 -17.03 0.24
CA VAL A 299 -16.24 -17.00 1.58
C VAL A 299 -15.15 -18.05 1.75
N GLU A 300 -15.36 -19.26 1.23
CA GLU A 300 -14.34 -20.32 1.22
C GLU A 300 -13.09 -19.90 0.45
N LEU A 301 -13.24 -19.28 -0.72
CA LEU A 301 -12.11 -18.72 -1.47
C LEU A 301 -11.35 -17.66 -0.66
N LEU A 302 -12.05 -16.69 -0.05
CA LEU A 302 -11.38 -15.65 0.75
C LEU A 302 -10.66 -16.22 1.98
N LYS A 303 -11.11 -17.36 2.52
CA LYS A 303 -10.42 -18.07 3.60
C LYS A 303 -9.17 -18.77 3.08
N LYS A 304 -9.27 -19.45 1.93
CA LYS A 304 -8.12 -20.10 1.28
C LYS A 304 -6.99 -19.12 0.95
N VAL A 305 -7.34 -17.90 0.53
CA VAL A 305 -6.36 -16.85 0.18
C VAL A 305 -6.03 -15.95 1.37
N HIS A 306 -6.38 -16.35 2.61
CA HIS A 306 -6.10 -15.62 3.85
C HIS A 306 -6.65 -14.17 3.95
N ALA A 307 -7.43 -13.71 2.96
CA ALA A 307 -8.05 -12.39 2.90
C ALA A 307 -9.26 -12.23 3.84
N TYR A 308 -9.83 -13.33 4.36
CA TYR A 308 -11.03 -13.30 5.17
C TYR A 308 -10.86 -12.58 6.52
N ARG A 309 -9.64 -12.47 7.06
CA ARG A 309 -9.38 -11.73 8.32
C ARG A 309 -9.77 -10.25 8.21
N ASP A 310 -9.58 -9.63 7.05
CA ASP A 310 -10.01 -8.23 6.84
C ASP A 310 -11.53 -8.11 6.77
N VAL A 311 -12.23 -9.12 6.25
CA VAL A 311 -13.70 -9.20 6.25
C VAL A 311 -14.24 -9.35 7.68
N VAL A 312 -13.64 -10.23 8.50
CA VAL A 312 -14.00 -10.40 9.92
C VAL A 312 -13.86 -9.08 10.68
N LYS A 313 -12.76 -8.36 10.45
CA LYS A 313 -12.55 -7.02 11.01
C LYS A 313 -13.66 -6.05 10.60
N VAL A 314 -14.14 -6.09 9.35
CA VAL A 314 -15.26 -5.23 8.93
C VAL A 314 -16.53 -5.61 9.68
N SER A 315 -16.86 -6.90 9.76
CA SER A 315 -18.05 -7.40 10.46
C SER A 315 -18.08 -6.90 11.91
N ASN A 316 -16.98 -7.08 12.63
CA ASN A 316 -16.84 -6.67 14.04
C ASN A 316 -16.85 -5.14 14.24
N SER A 317 -16.60 -4.36 13.18
CA SER A 317 -16.57 -2.89 13.25
C SER A 317 -17.93 -2.22 13.07
N ARG A 318 -18.98 -2.99 12.75
CA ARG A 318 -20.30 -2.47 12.44
C ARG A 318 -20.95 -1.91 13.72
N LYS A 319 -21.17 -0.59 13.75
CA LYS A 319 -21.80 0.10 14.88
C LYS A 319 -22.88 1.09 14.46
N LEU A 320 -23.77 1.42 15.38
CA LEU A 320 -24.75 2.50 15.19
C LEU A 320 -24.02 3.84 14.97
N ARG A 321 -24.49 4.61 13.99
CA ARG A 321 -23.92 5.92 13.66
C ARG A 321 -24.25 6.92 14.77
N ALA A 322 -23.27 7.69 15.22
CA ALA A 322 -23.54 8.79 16.15
C ALA A 322 -24.30 9.95 15.45
N GLY A 323 -25.14 10.65 16.22
CA GLY A 323 -25.87 11.84 15.76
C GLY A 323 -27.09 11.58 14.86
N LYS A 324 -27.55 12.63 14.17
CA LYS A 324 -28.79 12.64 13.37
C LYS A 324 -28.74 11.79 12.09
N GLY A 325 -27.58 11.23 11.74
CA GLY A 325 -27.43 10.35 10.58
C GLY A 325 -28.28 9.08 10.66
N LYS A 326 -28.56 8.59 11.88
CA LYS A 326 -29.40 7.42 12.11
C LYS A 326 -30.80 7.55 11.51
N LEU A 327 -31.38 8.74 11.63
CA LEU A 327 -32.72 9.09 11.14
C LEU A 327 -32.76 9.41 9.64
N ARG A 328 -31.61 9.37 8.94
CA ARG A 328 -31.49 9.74 7.52
C ARG A 328 -30.99 8.56 6.69
N ASN A 329 -31.56 7.37 6.91
CA ASN A 329 -31.21 6.12 6.22
C ASN A 329 -29.72 5.74 6.26
N ARG A 330 -29.02 6.15 7.32
CA ARG A 330 -27.58 5.87 7.55
C ARG A 330 -27.36 5.36 8.97
N ARG A 331 -28.17 4.37 9.37
CA ARG A 331 -28.23 3.82 10.74
C ARG A 331 -26.89 3.23 11.20
N HIS A 332 -26.19 2.53 10.32
CA HIS A 332 -24.93 1.86 10.64
C HIS A 332 -23.71 2.51 9.97
N ARG A 333 -22.54 2.30 10.57
CA ARG A 333 -21.22 2.55 9.96
C ARG A 333 -20.37 1.30 10.18
N GLN A 334 -19.67 0.88 9.14
CA GLN A 334 -18.69 -0.20 9.18
C GLN A 334 -17.44 0.22 8.40
N ARG A 335 -16.33 -0.49 8.59
CA ARG A 335 -15.10 -0.29 7.82
C ARG A 335 -15.28 -0.80 6.37
N ARG A 336 -14.35 -0.42 5.49
CA ARG A 336 -14.27 -0.93 4.12
C ARG A 336 -13.23 -2.06 4.09
N GLY A 337 -13.58 -3.20 3.53
CA GLY A 337 -12.72 -4.37 3.40
C GLY A 337 -12.06 -4.45 2.02
N PRO A 338 -11.73 -5.66 1.55
CA PRO A 338 -11.08 -5.85 0.25
C PRO A 338 -11.94 -5.32 -0.90
N LEU A 339 -11.27 -4.83 -1.92
CA LEU A 339 -11.88 -4.52 -3.22
C LEU A 339 -11.54 -5.65 -4.19
N ILE A 340 -12.54 -6.25 -4.83
CA ILE A 340 -12.32 -7.26 -5.86
C ILE A 340 -12.50 -6.60 -7.22
N VAL A 341 -11.50 -6.75 -8.08
CA VAL A 341 -11.48 -6.18 -9.42
C VAL A 341 -11.54 -7.31 -10.44
N TYR A 342 -12.54 -7.25 -11.31
CA TYR A 342 -12.86 -8.31 -12.28
C TYR A 342 -13.02 -7.72 -13.70
N ASN A 343 -12.87 -8.56 -14.72
CA ASN A 343 -13.04 -8.15 -16.11
C ASN A 343 -14.47 -8.40 -16.61
N GLU A 344 -15.02 -9.60 -16.38
CA GLU A 344 -16.39 -9.96 -16.76
C GLU A 344 -17.21 -10.42 -15.56
N ASP A 345 -18.52 -10.16 -15.57
CA ASP A 345 -19.41 -10.64 -14.51
C ASP A 345 -20.13 -11.90 -14.98
N ARG A 346 -19.63 -13.07 -14.55
CA ARG A 346 -20.25 -14.39 -14.80
C ARG A 346 -20.99 -14.95 -13.58
N GLY A 347 -21.26 -14.10 -12.59
CA GLY A 347 -21.90 -14.51 -11.32
C GLY A 347 -21.23 -13.92 -10.08
N LEU A 348 -19.96 -13.50 -10.21
CA LEU A 348 -19.14 -12.91 -9.15
C LEU A 348 -19.85 -11.80 -8.40
N VAL A 349 -20.58 -10.90 -9.08
CA VAL A 349 -21.25 -9.80 -8.38
C VAL A 349 -22.31 -10.31 -7.41
N LYS A 350 -23.07 -11.33 -7.78
CA LYS A 350 -24.09 -11.93 -6.92
C LYS A 350 -23.45 -12.67 -5.74
N ALA A 351 -22.34 -13.37 -5.95
CA ALA A 351 -21.66 -14.11 -4.89
C ALA A 351 -21.06 -13.20 -3.82
N PHE A 352 -20.36 -12.13 -4.21
CA PHE A 352 -19.58 -11.31 -3.29
C PHE A 352 -20.33 -10.10 -2.71
N ARG A 353 -21.38 -9.58 -3.36
CA ARG A 353 -22.06 -8.32 -2.92
C ARG A 353 -22.63 -8.37 -1.50
N ASN A 354 -22.97 -9.56 -0.99
CA ASN A 354 -23.59 -9.71 0.33
C ASN A 354 -22.56 -9.87 1.47
N ILE A 355 -21.27 -10.01 1.13
CA ILE A 355 -20.20 -10.14 2.12
C ILE A 355 -19.90 -8.74 2.70
N PRO A 356 -19.91 -8.57 4.04
CA PRO A 356 -19.78 -7.25 4.64
C PRO A 356 -18.41 -6.62 4.37
N GLY A 357 -18.42 -5.44 3.73
CA GLY A 357 -17.21 -4.66 3.50
C GLY A 357 -16.49 -4.94 2.18
N VAL A 358 -16.78 -6.07 1.54
CA VAL A 358 -16.31 -6.37 0.19
C VAL A 358 -16.99 -5.41 -0.77
N GLU A 359 -16.19 -4.81 -1.66
CA GLU A 359 -16.71 -4.06 -2.79
C GLU A 359 -16.17 -4.66 -4.08
N LEU A 360 -16.91 -4.42 -5.15
CA LEU A 360 -16.64 -4.98 -6.46
C LEU A 360 -16.54 -3.83 -7.45
N VAL A 361 -15.63 -3.95 -8.41
CA VAL A 361 -15.51 -2.98 -9.49
C VAL A 361 -15.00 -3.67 -10.76
N ASN A 362 -15.54 -3.29 -11.90
CA ASN A 362 -15.02 -3.73 -13.18
C ASN A 362 -13.75 -2.93 -13.53
N VAL A 363 -12.74 -3.57 -14.12
CA VAL A 363 -11.47 -2.93 -14.50
C VAL A 363 -11.68 -1.72 -15.41
N LYS A 364 -12.65 -1.78 -16.31
CA LYS A 364 -12.94 -0.70 -17.27
C LYS A 364 -13.55 0.53 -16.60
N THR A 365 -14.16 0.37 -15.42
CA THR A 365 -14.90 1.43 -14.69
C THR A 365 -14.32 1.72 -13.29
N LEU A 366 -13.01 1.56 -13.12
CA LEU A 366 -12.31 1.85 -11.86
C LEU A 366 -12.63 3.25 -11.29
N ASN A 367 -13.13 3.26 -10.05
CA ASN A 367 -13.56 4.47 -9.36
C ASN A 367 -12.58 4.86 -8.25
N LEU A 368 -12.09 6.11 -8.28
CA LEU A 368 -11.21 6.64 -7.24
C LEU A 368 -11.83 6.56 -5.83
N LEU A 369 -13.15 6.73 -5.70
CA LEU A 369 -13.82 6.66 -4.39
C LEU A 369 -13.78 5.25 -3.78
N GLN A 370 -13.67 4.22 -4.61
CA GLN A 370 -13.47 2.84 -4.18
C GLN A 370 -11.99 2.52 -4.00
N LEU A 371 -11.10 3.00 -4.87
CA LEU A 371 -9.66 2.77 -4.74
C LEU A 371 -9.05 3.47 -3.50
N ALA A 372 -9.47 4.71 -3.24
CA ALA A 372 -9.00 5.51 -2.10
C ALA A 372 -10.17 6.07 -1.27
N PRO A 373 -10.94 5.23 -0.54
CA PRO A 373 -12.09 5.69 0.23
C PRO A 373 -11.68 6.68 1.32
N GLY A 374 -12.25 7.89 1.28
CA GLY A 374 -11.88 8.99 2.18
C GLY A 374 -10.66 9.80 1.70
N GLY A 375 -10.10 9.50 0.53
CA GLY A 375 -8.86 10.07 0.02
C GLY A 375 -7.60 9.45 0.62
N HIS A 376 -7.74 8.34 1.36
CA HIS A 376 -6.63 7.55 1.89
C HIS A 376 -6.21 6.47 0.91
N LEU A 377 -4.93 6.46 0.55
CA LEU A 377 -4.29 5.51 -0.35
C LEU A 377 -4.03 4.16 0.33
N GLY A 378 -3.68 3.14 -0.47
CA GLY A 378 -3.33 1.80 0.02
C GLY A 378 -4.54 0.99 0.43
N ARG A 379 -5.54 0.82 -0.45
CA ARG A 379 -6.60 -0.16 -0.23
C ARG A 379 -6.11 -1.55 -0.63
N PHE A 380 -6.49 -2.58 0.12
CA PHE A 380 -6.25 -3.97 -0.26
C PHE A 380 -7.17 -4.36 -1.43
N ILE A 381 -6.57 -4.80 -2.53
CA ILE A 381 -7.27 -5.12 -3.78
C ILE A 381 -6.90 -6.54 -4.22
N ILE A 382 -7.90 -7.31 -4.59
CA ILE A 382 -7.80 -8.66 -5.16
C ILE A 382 -8.15 -8.56 -6.65
N TRP A 383 -7.31 -9.10 -7.51
CA TRP A 383 -7.48 -9.03 -8.96
C TRP A 383 -7.80 -10.41 -9.55
N SER A 384 -8.71 -10.48 -10.52
CA SER A 384 -8.71 -11.62 -11.45
C SER A 384 -7.53 -11.50 -12.43
N GLN A 385 -7.08 -12.63 -12.97
CA GLN A 385 -5.94 -12.69 -13.87
C GLN A 385 -6.17 -11.86 -15.14
N SER A 386 -7.35 -11.98 -15.75
CA SER A 386 -7.78 -11.18 -16.90
C SER A 386 -7.89 -9.70 -16.57
N ALA A 387 -8.40 -9.37 -15.37
CA ALA A 387 -8.48 -7.99 -14.90
C ALA A 387 -7.12 -7.32 -14.75
N PHE A 388 -6.15 -8.05 -14.19
CA PHE A 388 -4.80 -7.58 -14.01
C PHE A 388 -4.09 -7.35 -15.35
N SER A 389 -4.25 -8.28 -16.28
CA SER A 389 -3.66 -8.20 -17.63
C SER A 389 -4.21 -7.02 -18.46
N LEU A 390 -5.48 -6.67 -18.28
CA LEU A 390 -6.14 -5.57 -19.00
C LEU A 390 -5.65 -4.17 -18.57
N LEU A 391 -4.97 -4.04 -17.42
CA LEU A 391 -4.52 -2.75 -16.90
C LEU A 391 -3.56 -2.02 -17.83
N ASP A 392 -2.67 -2.73 -18.52
CA ASP A 392 -1.72 -2.12 -19.46
C ASP A 392 -2.43 -1.58 -20.71
N ASP A 393 -3.48 -2.24 -21.20
CA ASP A 393 -4.32 -1.69 -22.27
C ASP A 393 -5.12 -0.47 -21.79
N LEU A 394 -5.52 -0.44 -20.51
CA LEU A 394 -6.32 0.62 -19.92
C LEU A 394 -5.52 1.89 -19.57
N PHE A 395 -4.30 1.75 -19.07
CA PHE A 395 -3.46 2.87 -18.63
C PHE A 395 -2.24 3.12 -19.53
N GLY A 396 -1.88 2.17 -20.38
CA GLY A 396 -0.64 2.20 -21.15
C GLY A 396 0.58 1.92 -20.27
N THR A 397 1.74 1.98 -20.91
CA THR A 397 3.04 1.95 -20.24
C THR A 397 3.76 3.28 -20.42
N TYR A 398 4.97 3.42 -19.91
CA TYR A 398 5.80 4.61 -20.18
C TYR A 398 6.24 4.70 -21.65
N LYS A 399 6.28 3.57 -22.36
CA LYS A 399 6.65 3.49 -23.78
C LYS A 399 5.42 3.52 -24.71
N ARG A 400 4.30 2.92 -24.29
CA ARG A 400 3.09 2.79 -25.11
C ARG A 400 1.94 3.59 -24.52
N ALA A 401 1.26 4.38 -25.36
CA ALA A 401 0.06 5.10 -24.94
C ALA A 401 -1.08 4.13 -24.58
N ALA A 402 -2.03 4.57 -23.76
CA ALA A 402 -3.19 3.77 -23.38
C ALA A 402 -4.10 3.49 -24.60
N LYS A 403 -4.54 2.25 -24.78
CA LYS A 403 -5.44 1.84 -25.86
C LYS A 403 -6.88 2.27 -25.59
N LEU A 404 -7.37 2.03 -24.37
CA LEU A 404 -8.76 2.32 -24.00
C LEU A 404 -9.00 3.79 -23.60
N LYS A 405 -7.95 4.52 -23.20
CA LYS A 405 -8.05 5.93 -22.81
C LYS A 405 -7.48 6.83 -23.89
N LYS A 406 -8.37 7.53 -24.60
CA LYS A 406 -7.99 8.55 -25.58
C LYS A 406 -6.99 9.56 -25.00
N ASN A 407 -5.90 9.77 -25.72
CA ASN A 407 -4.82 10.73 -25.47
C ASN A 407 -4.31 10.71 -24.03
N TYR A 408 -4.12 9.51 -23.47
CA TYR A 408 -3.61 9.34 -22.11
C TYR A 408 -2.25 8.62 -22.11
N ARG A 409 -1.36 9.13 -21.28
CA ARG A 409 -0.09 8.50 -20.90
C ARG A 409 0.02 8.50 -19.39
N LEU A 410 0.73 7.52 -18.84
CA LEU A 410 1.05 7.49 -17.41
C LEU A 410 1.86 8.74 -17.02
N PRO A 411 1.65 9.28 -15.81
CA PRO A 411 2.44 10.39 -15.34
C PRO A 411 3.90 9.99 -15.12
N SER A 412 4.82 10.83 -15.57
CA SER A 412 6.25 10.67 -15.32
C SER A 412 6.58 10.88 -13.84
N THR A 413 7.58 10.13 -13.37
CA THR A 413 8.16 10.35 -12.04
C THR A 413 9.05 11.59 -12.08
N LEU A 414 9.09 12.36 -10.99
CA LEU A 414 9.99 13.52 -10.86
C LEU A 414 11.44 13.09 -10.60
N VAL A 415 11.60 11.96 -9.91
CA VAL A 415 12.88 11.35 -9.57
C VAL A 415 12.79 9.87 -9.95
N SER A 416 13.86 9.31 -10.54
CA SER A 416 13.92 7.90 -10.93
C SER A 416 14.07 6.98 -9.72
N ASN A 417 14.94 7.34 -8.77
CA ASN A 417 15.12 6.61 -7.51
C ASN A 417 14.58 7.43 -6.32
N PRO A 418 13.49 6.99 -5.65
CA PRO A 418 12.94 7.70 -4.49
C PRO A 418 13.71 7.43 -3.19
N ASP A 419 14.65 6.48 -3.17
CA ASP A 419 15.49 6.19 -2.00
C ASP A 419 16.61 7.23 -1.87
N ILE A 420 16.27 8.33 -1.22
CA ILE A 420 17.20 9.45 -0.96
C ILE A 420 18.37 8.98 -0.09
N THR A 421 18.14 8.03 0.83
CA THR A 421 19.20 7.47 1.69
C THR A 421 20.26 6.75 0.87
N SER A 422 19.87 5.91 -0.09
CA SER A 422 20.80 5.25 -1.01
C SER A 422 21.58 6.27 -1.86
N ILE A 423 20.90 7.31 -2.36
CA ILE A 423 21.56 8.38 -3.13
C ILE A 423 22.59 9.12 -2.28
N ILE A 424 22.22 9.60 -1.08
CA ILE A 424 23.11 10.31 -0.17
C ILE A 424 24.33 9.46 0.20
N ASN A 425 24.12 8.16 0.43
CA ASN A 425 25.18 7.25 0.85
C ASN A 425 25.98 6.67 -0.34
N SER A 426 25.68 7.08 -1.57
CA SER A 426 26.43 6.62 -2.73
C SER A 426 27.88 7.08 -2.69
N THR A 427 28.78 6.24 -3.19
CA THR A 427 30.23 6.52 -3.24
C THR A 427 30.55 7.83 -3.97
N ILE A 428 29.79 8.15 -5.01
CA ILE A 428 29.94 9.38 -5.80
C ILE A 428 29.72 10.61 -4.93
N ILE A 429 28.65 10.63 -4.13
CA ILE A 429 28.32 11.76 -3.25
C ILE A 429 29.27 11.80 -2.05
N GLN A 430 29.55 10.65 -1.43
CA GLN A 430 30.45 10.57 -0.26
C GLN A 430 31.89 10.98 -0.61
N LYS A 431 32.36 10.75 -1.84
CA LYS A 431 33.70 11.16 -2.29
C LYS A 431 33.88 12.68 -2.38
N VAL A 432 32.81 13.42 -2.66
CA VAL A 432 32.84 14.88 -2.85
C VAL A 432 32.45 15.63 -1.57
N LEU A 433 31.67 14.98 -0.70
CA LEU A 433 31.24 15.56 0.57
C LEU A 433 32.43 15.90 1.46
N ARG A 434 32.41 17.12 1.98
CA ARG A 434 33.32 17.51 3.06
C ARG A 434 32.89 16.79 4.34
N PRO A 435 33.85 16.38 5.21
CA PRO A 435 33.51 15.82 6.50
C PRO A 435 32.63 16.80 7.27
N ALA A 436 31.61 16.27 7.94
CA ALA A 436 30.75 17.09 8.79
C ALA A 436 31.61 17.70 9.92
N GLY A 437 31.67 19.03 9.99
CA GLY A 437 32.36 19.72 11.08
C GLY A 437 31.70 19.47 12.44
N GLU A 438 32.38 19.86 13.51
CA GLU A 438 31.82 19.76 14.86
C GLU A 438 30.48 20.50 14.95
N LYS A 439 29.52 19.92 15.67
CA LYS A 439 28.19 20.52 15.89
C LYS A 439 28.33 21.80 16.73
N HIS A 440 28.54 22.93 16.09
CA HIS A 440 28.49 24.22 16.77
C HIS A 440 27.04 24.58 17.13
N GLN A 441 26.65 24.37 18.40
CA GLN A 441 25.49 25.06 18.96
C GLN A 441 25.83 26.55 19.07
N LYS A 442 25.58 27.32 18.00
CA LYS A 442 25.41 28.76 18.16
C LYS A 442 24.25 28.93 19.15
N ARG A 443 24.53 29.48 20.33
CA ARG A 443 23.49 30.06 21.19
C ARG A 443 23.31 31.50 20.69
N PRO A 444 22.42 31.77 19.70
CA PRO A 444 22.27 33.12 19.14
C PRO A 444 21.89 34.14 20.22
N TRP A 445 21.22 33.68 21.28
CA TRP A 445 20.82 34.46 22.43
C TRP A 445 21.54 33.97 23.67
N THR A 446 22.79 34.38 23.86
CA THR A 446 23.35 34.36 25.21
C THR A 446 22.76 35.53 25.99
N GLN A 447 22.32 35.31 27.23
CA GLN A 447 21.75 36.38 28.05
C GLN A 447 22.79 37.51 28.18
N LYS A 448 22.43 38.71 27.72
CA LYS A 448 23.29 39.90 27.81
C LYS A 448 23.55 40.21 29.29
N LYS A 449 24.77 39.94 29.75
CA LYS A 449 25.20 40.26 31.12
C LYS A 449 25.60 41.73 31.19
N ASN A 450 25.13 42.45 32.21
CA ASN A 450 25.45 43.86 32.41
C ASN A 450 26.94 44.04 32.80
N PRO A 451 27.77 44.73 31.99
CA PRO A 451 29.19 44.92 32.28
C PRO A 451 29.48 45.77 33.53
N LEU A 452 28.54 46.60 33.98
CA LEU A 452 28.72 47.38 35.20
C LEU A 452 28.61 46.54 36.46
N ARG A 453 27.86 45.42 36.41
CA ARG A 453 27.68 44.48 37.52
C ARG A 453 28.56 43.23 37.40
N ASN A 454 29.00 42.88 36.19
CA ASN A 454 29.83 41.70 35.94
C ASN A 454 31.22 42.10 35.40
N ASN A 455 32.24 42.04 36.26
CA ASN A 455 33.57 42.52 35.92
C ASN A 455 34.25 41.66 34.83
N GLY A 456 33.99 40.35 34.78
CA GLY A 456 34.54 39.48 33.73
C GLY A 456 34.05 39.89 32.33
N ILE A 457 32.77 40.27 32.22
CA ILE A 457 32.21 40.79 30.97
C ILE A 457 32.73 42.20 30.68
N LYS A 458 32.88 43.05 31.71
CA LYS A 458 33.49 44.38 31.60
C LYS A 458 34.89 44.33 31.00
N ILE A 459 35.72 43.44 31.53
CA ILE A 459 37.12 43.27 31.10
C ILE A 459 37.16 42.64 29.71
N ARG A 460 36.29 41.66 29.42
CA ARG A 460 36.21 41.06 28.08
C ARG A 460 35.82 42.07 27.00
N LEU A 461 34.91 43.00 27.31
CA LEU A 461 34.46 44.04 26.39
C LEU A 461 35.42 45.24 26.34
N ASN A 462 36.01 45.61 27.47
CA ASN A 462 36.97 46.70 27.59
C ASN A 462 38.09 46.32 28.59
N PRO A 463 39.21 45.76 28.11
CA PRO A 463 40.34 45.38 28.96
C PRO A 463 40.95 46.57 29.72
N TYR A 464 40.86 47.79 29.17
CA TYR A 464 41.38 49.01 29.80
C TYR A 464 40.65 49.35 31.11
N ALA A 465 39.41 48.89 31.29
CA ALA A 465 38.67 49.04 32.55
C ALA A 465 39.41 48.41 33.75
N LYS A 466 40.19 47.33 33.52
CA LYS A 466 41.02 46.69 34.55
C LYS A 466 42.17 47.60 34.98
N VAL A 467 42.81 48.27 34.02
CA VAL A 467 43.91 49.20 34.27
C VAL A 467 43.42 50.41 35.06
N LEU A 468 42.30 51.01 34.64
CA LEU A 468 41.69 52.15 35.35
C LEU A 468 41.25 51.79 36.77
N GLN A 469 40.61 50.63 36.96
CA GLN A 469 40.24 50.17 38.30
C GLN A 469 41.46 50.00 39.21
N ARG A 470 42.54 49.39 38.69
CA ARG A 470 43.79 49.22 39.45
C ARG A 470 44.43 50.56 39.79
N ALA A 471 44.49 51.49 38.84
CA ALA A 471 45.04 52.83 39.07
C ALA A 471 44.23 53.60 40.14
N GLU A 472 42.90 53.52 40.13
CA GLU A 472 42.07 54.21 41.13
C GLU A 472 42.15 53.55 42.51
N ILE A 473 42.28 52.21 42.60
CA ILE A 473 42.52 51.52 43.88
C ILE A 473 43.84 51.98 44.50
N ILE A 474 44.92 51.98 43.72
CA ILE A 474 46.23 52.47 44.19
C ILE A 474 46.13 53.93 44.64
N ARG A 475 45.47 54.78 43.85
CA ARG A 475 45.24 56.19 44.20
C ARG A 475 44.40 56.34 45.48
N ALA A 476 43.40 55.48 45.70
CA ALA A 476 42.57 55.49 46.90
C ALA A 476 43.34 55.02 48.15
N GLU A 477 44.20 54.00 48.02
CA GLU A 477 45.10 53.55 49.08
C GLU A 477 46.10 54.65 49.46
N GLN A 478 46.68 55.34 48.47
CA GLN A 478 47.54 56.50 48.71
C GLN A 478 46.81 57.66 49.42
N ARG A 479 45.53 57.91 49.09
CA ARG A 479 44.69 58.88 49.81
C ARG A 479 44.43 58.45 51.25
N LYS A 480 44.12 57.18 51.51
CA LYS A 480 43.91 56.64 52.87
C LYS A 480 45.18 56.66 53.72
N ALA A 481 46.33 56.42 53.11
CA ALA A 481 47.64 56.50 53.76
C ALA A 481 48.11 57.95 54.01
N GLY A 482 47.28 58.96 53.73
CA GLY A 482 47.58 60.38 53.99
C GLY A 482 48.60 61.01 53.04
N LYS A 483 48.99 60.33 51.95
CA LYS A 483 50.07 60.77 51.03
C LYS A 483 49.60 61.58 49.82
N VAL A 484 48.37 62.11 49.83
CA VAL A 484 47.81 62.92 48.73
C VAL A 484 47.04 64.13 49.28
N GLN A 485 47.53 65.35 49.01
CA GLN A 485 46.83 66.60 49.35
C GLN A 485 45.53 66.76 48.56
N LYS A 486 44.45 67.22 49.20
CA LYS A 486 43.21 67.67 48.53
C LYS A 486 43.54 68.85 47.63
N SER A 487 43.45 68.69 46.30
CA SER A 487 43.47 69.81 45.37
C SER A 487 42.29 70.74 45.64
N LYS A 488 42.54 72.00 46.00
CA LYS A 488 41.52 73.05 46.12
C LYS A 488 40.80 73.22 44.79
N ILE A 489 39.47 73.11 44.79
CA ILE A 489 38.64 73.38 43.63
C ILE A 489 38.69 74.90 43.36
N HIS A 490 39.40 75.33 42.33
CA HIS A 490 39.17 76.66 41.76
C HIS A 490 37.91 76.59 40.89
N ARG A 491 36.80 77.14 41.39
CA ARG A 491 35.66 77.52 40.54
C ARG A 491 36.14 78.60 39.58
N LYS A 492 36.26 78.27 38.28
CA LYS A 492 36.20 79.26 37.20
C LYS A 492 34.90 79.07 36.44
N ALA A 493 34.16 80.16 36.34
CA ALA A 493 32.87 80.26 35.69
C ALA A 493 32.98 80.26 34.16
N SER A 494 31.95 79.67 33.54
CA SER A 494 31.42 79.85 32.18
C SER A 494 32.35 79.64 30.98
N THR A 495 31.91 78.79 30.04
CA THR A 495 31.52 79.27 28.70
C THR A 495 30.69 78.23 27.93
N LYS A 496 29.56 78.73 27.43
CA LYS A 496 28.70 78.30 26.30
C LYS A 496 28.70 76.82 25.87
N VAL A 497 27.55 76.19 26.10
CA VAL A 497 27.04 75.05 25.34
C VAL A 497 27.02 75.41 23.85
N SER A 498 27.81 74.68 23.04
CA SER A 498 27.63 74.65 21.59
C SER A 498 27.23 73.24 21.17
N SER A 499 26.06 73.20 20.55
CA SER A 499 25.33 72.08 19.99
C SER A 499 26.09 71.42 18.84
N TYR A 500 26.33 70.10 18.86
CA TYR A 500 26.34 69.30 17.62
C TYR A 500 25.86 67.85 17.85
N LEU A 501 24.65 67.61 17.34
CA LEU A 501 24.19 66.43 16.60
C LEU A 501 24.64 65.03 17.08
N VAL A 502 23.78 64.38 17.88
CA VAL A 502 23.75 62.92 17.99
C VAL A 502 23.03 62.38 16.76
N ARG A 503 23.76 61.95 15.73
CA ARG A 503 23.21 61.00 14.74
C ARG A 503 23.35 59.59 15.29
N ARG A 504 22.20 58.99 15.58
CA ARG A 504 22.00 57.54 15.70
C ARG A 504 22.75 56.84 14.56
N ILE A 505 23.73 56.01 14.90
CA ILE A 505 24.06 54.85 14.10
C ILE A 505 23.72 53.65 14.96
N ILE A 506 22.61 53.03 14.59
CA ILE A 506 22.14 51.75 15.09
C ILE A 506 23.09 50.70 14.51
N TRP A 507 23.67 49.86 15.37
CA TRP A 507 24.10 48.51 15.02
C TRP A 507 23.35 47.52 15.89
#